data_AF-F4H2G8-F1
#
_entry.id   AF-F4H2G8-F1
#
_cell.length_a   1.000
_cell.length_b   1.000
_cell.length_c   1.000
_cell.angle_alpha   90.00
_cell.angle_beta   90.00
_cell.angle_gamma   90.00
#
_symmetry.space_group_name_H-M   'P 1'
#
loop_
_entity.id
_entity.type
_entity.pdbx_description
1 polymer ?
#
loop_
_entity_poly.entity_id
_entity_poly.type
_entity_poly.pdbx_seq_one_letter_code
_entity_poly.pdbx_strand_id
1 'polypeptide(L)'
;MRGGAKRRSAGSCQAAVDAWVAHDNAERPHQGLDRNVPVMPADRFVPAAPGGLPLWVPPTLAPALADDVDDPEDVVDVSTDRGAGDGGGAVEFDRVVPASGNLAICGSQFWLGPQRAGQVVRFWVDCQWVHLSVSGQRVKSLRSRFTVADLELLVTRGATPAGPAPIASRGGPGARAGRTVVEVERTVARNGTIALGGHVVLVADALAGRRVGIYIEDGCPLLFFDPSTRELLRSRPNPLGPVATIRLQRTSPPGPSPRPSVEPIRVQRRVSATGVIVVAGQKVLLGRSHAGAVVSVHVPETTLAIELPDGETTVVPRTTTTPIRSIKGQRPRPAQPSVVVAQISHTT
;
A
#
# COMPACT_ATOMS: atom_id res chain seq x y z
N MET A 1 -23.82 19.59 34.24
CA MET A 1 -22.77 20.43 33.63
C MET A 1 -21.67 19.51 33.11
N ARG A 2 -21.51 19.35 31.79
CA ARG A 2 -20.39 18.59 31.20
C ARG A 2 -19.31 19.57 30.78
N GLY A 3 -18.12 19.48 31.38
CA GLY A 3 -16.96 20.28 31.03
C GLY A 3 -16.39 19.86 29.67
N GLY A 4 -16.43 20.77 28.69
CA GLY A 4 -15.74 20.60 27.42
C GLY A 4 -14.24 20.81 27.58
N ALA A 5 -13.43 19.89 27.05
CA ALA A 5 -11.98 20.02 27.03
C ALA A 5 -11.55 21.26 26.22
N LYS A 6 -10.90 22.23 26.87
CA LYS A 6 -10.32 23.40 26.19
C LYS A 6 -9.10 22.97 25.37
N ARG A 7 -9.18 23.10 24.05
CA ARG A 7 -8.01 23.00 23.15
C ARG A 7 -7.19 24.29 23.25
N ARG A 8 -5.85 24.18 23.24
CA ARG A 8 -4.92 25.32 23.18
C ARG A 8 -4.87 25.87 21.75
N SER A 9 -4.66 27.18 21.60
CA SER A 9 -4.49 27.82 20.29
C SER A 9 -3.13 27.47 19.68
N ALA A 10 -3.00 27.56 18.36
CA ALA A 10 -1.74 27.31 17.66
C ALA A 10 -0.62 28.23 18.17
N GLY A 11 -0.89 29.52 18.38
CA GLY A 11 0.10 30.46 18.95
C GLY A 11 0.54 30.08 20.36
N SER A 12 -0.37 29.58 21.21
CA SER A 12 0.00 29.06 22.53
C SER A 12 0.83 27.78 22.45
N CYS A 13 0.59 26.93 21.45
CA CYS A 13 1.42 25.76 21.19
C CYS A 13 2.82 26.16 20.69
N GLN A 14 2.92 27.12 19.79
CA GLN A 14 4.20 27.61 19.27
C GLN A 14 5.04 28.25 20.39
N ALA A 15 4.45 29.13 21.19
CA ALA A 15 5.15 29.73 22.34
C ALA A 15 5.63 28.67 23.35
N ALA A 16 4.89 27.57 23.52
CA ALA A 16 5.32 26.46 24.37
C ALA A 16 6.49 25.66 23.75
N VAL A 17 6.52 25.50 22.43
CA VAL A 17 7.65 24.88 21.72
C VAL A 17 8.87 25.78 21.77
N ASP A 18 8.72 27.08 21.52
CA ASP A 18 9.84 28.03 21.55
C ASP A 18 10.47 28.11 22.95
N ALA A 19 9.64 28.14 23.99
CA ALA A 19 10.10 28.06 25.38
C ALA A 19 10.82 26.74 25.68
N TRP A 20 10.33 25.62 25.15
CA TRP A 20 10.99 24.33 25.29
C TRP A 20 12.34 24.29 24.56
N VAL A 21 12.42 24.81 23.33
CA VAL A 21 13.66 24.89 22.55
C VAL A 21 14.70 25.77 23.26
N ALA A 22 14.28 26.90 23.81
CA ALA A 22 15.17 27.78 24.58
C ALA A 22 15.72 27.05 25.81
N HIS A 23 14.87 26.37 26.57
CA HIS A 23 15.28 25.61 27.76
C HIS A 23 16.19 24.42 27.42
N ASP A 24 15.83 23.61 26.41
CA ASP A 24 16.62 22.43 26.02
C ASP A 24 18.03 22.83 25.53
N ASN A 25 18.15 23.96 24.82
CA ASN A 25 19.43 24.43 24.32
C ASN A 25 20.30 25.16 25.35
N ALA A 26 19.72 25.89 26.30
CA ALA A 26 20.46 26.79 27.20
C ALA A 26 20.58 26.30 28.65
N GLU A 27 19.67 25.44 29.11
CA GLU A 27 19.55 25.09 30.54
C GLU A 27 19.63 23.59 30.82
N ARG A 28 19.48 22.75 29.79
CA ARG A 28 19.46 21.30 29.93
C ARG A 28 20.79 20.65 29.52
N PRO A 29 21.55 20.04 30.45
CA PRO A 29 22.85 19.48 30.11
C PRO A 29 22.72 18.08 29.50
N HIS A 30 23.41 17.83 28.38
CA HIS A 30 23.38 16.55 27.66
C HIS A 30 24.72 15.81 27.76
N GLN A 31 24.69 14.64 28.41
CA GLN A 31 25.85 13.73 28.51
C GLN A 31 26.28 13.12 27.17
N GLY A 32 25.39 13.07 26.17
CA GLY A 32 25.72 12.53 24.86
C GLY A 32 26.57 13.46 24.00
N LEU A 33 26.70 14.73 24.39
CA LEU A 33 27.42 15.73 23.62
C LEU A 33 28.91 15.74 23.96
N ASP A 34 29.29 15.60 25.22
CA ASP A 34 30.69 15.50 25.63
C ASP A 34 30.92 14.28 26.52
N ARG A 35 32.04 13.58 26.29
CA ARG A 35 32.33 12.29 26.93
C ARG A 35 32.78 12.42 28.38
N ASN A 36 33.19 13.62 28.80
CA ASN A 36 33.83 13.85 30.09
C ASN A 36 32.95 14.65 31.05
N VAL A 37 32.14 15.58 30.53
CA VAL A 37 31.23 16.42 31.35
C VAL A 37 29.90 16.67 30.63
N PRO A 38 28.75 16.71 31.33
CA PRO A 38 27.51 17.15 30.72
C PRO A 38 27.63 18.62 30.26
N VAL A 39 27.28 18.91 29.01
CA VAL A 39 27.35 20.27 28.43
C VAL A 39 26.00 20.71 27.88
N MET A 40 25.72 22.02 27.90
CA MET A 40 24.55 22.57 27.22
C MET A 40 24.81 22.58 25.70
N PRO A 41 23.78 22.36 24.86
CA PRO A 41 23.92 22.43 23.41
C PRO A 41 24.46 23.80 22.95
N ALA A 42 23.97 24.89 23.54
CA ALA A 42 24.39 26.25 23.20
C ALA A 42 25.89 26.51 23.47
N ASP A 43 26.47 25.90 24.51
CA ASP A 43 27.90 26.05 24.83
C ASP A 43 28.81 25.30 23.85
N ARG A 44 28.30 24.21 23.27
CA ARG A 44 29.06 23.37 22.34
C ARG A 44 28.93 23.84 20.88
N PHE A 45 27.73 24.25 20.48
CA PHE A 45 27.42 24.62 19.10
C PHE A 45 27.39 26.14 18.95
N VAL A 46 28.57 26.76 19.00
CA VAL A 46 28.73 28.17 18.69
C VAL A 46 28.91 28.39 17.18
N PRO A 47 28.38 29.48 16.61
CA PRO A 47 28.63 29.84 15.22
C PRO A 47 30.13 29.91 14.93
N ALA A 48 30.57 29.32 13.81
CA ALA A 48 31.97 29.36 13.43
C ALA A 48 32.43 30.80 13.15
N ALA A 49 33.66 31.13 13.58
CA ALA A 49 34.28 32.41 13.25
C ALA A 49 34.38 32.58 11.73
N PRO A 50 34.22 33.82 11.20
CA PRO A 50 34.34 34.07 9.78
C PRO A 50 35.77 33.72 9.31
N GLY A 51 35.88 32.69 8.46
CA GLY A 51 37.16 32.11 8.03
C GLY A 51 37.22 30.57 8.02
N GLY A 52 36.17 29.89 8.51
CA GLY A 52 36.03 28.44 8.37
C GLY A 52 35.74 27.98 6.93
N LEU A 53 35.58 26.66 6.75
CA LEU A 53 35.20 26.05 5.47
C LEU A 53 34.05 26.84 4.81
N PRO A 54 34.14 27.19 3.53
CA PRO A 54 33.08 27.94 2.87
C PRO A 54 31.80 27.14 2.95
N LEU A 55 30.76 27.74 3.55
CA LEU A 55 29.42 27.17 3.50
C LEU A 55 29.04 27.12 2.02
N TRP A 56 29.00 25.92 1.47
CA TRP A 56 28.50 25.75 0.11
C TRP A 56 26.99 25.98 0.14
N VAL A 57 26.61 27.18 -0.27
CA VAL A 57 25.22 27.54 -0.48
C VAL A 57 24.89 27.18 -1.92
N PRO A 58 23.91 26.29 -2.18
CA PRO A 58 23.45 26.00 -3.53
C PRO A 58 23.11 27.30 -4.29
N PRO A 59 23.38 27.42 -5.60
CA PRO A 59 23.10 28.63 -6.38
C PRO A 59 21.64 29.09 -6.36
N THR A 60 20.72 28.21 -5.94
CA THR A 60 19.28 28.45 -5.80
C THR A 60 18.87 29.08 -4.46
N LEU A 61 19.79 29.18 -3.49
CA LEU A 61 19.57 29.86 -2.21
C LEU A 61 20.10 31.30 -2.32
N ALA A 62 19.20 32.24 -2.60
CA ALA A 62 19.50 33.65 -2.40
C ALA A 62 19.49 33.93 -0.88
N PRO A 63 20.49 34.64 -0.33
CA PRO A 63 20.36 35.16 1.02
C PRO A 63 19.16 36.10 1.05
N ALA A 64 18.22 35.86 1.96
CA ALA A 64 17.15 36.81 2.21
C ALA A 64 17.82 38.09 2.73
N LEU A 65 17.79 39.16 1.95
CA LEU A 65 18.05 40.49 2.48
C LEU A 65 16.98 40.74 3.53
N ALA A 66 17.40 41.16 4.72
CA ALA A 66 16.47 41.58 5.75
C ALA A 66 15.77 42.84 5.23
N ASP A 67 14.55 42.68 4.74
CA ASP A 67 13.71 43.82 4.38
C ASP A 67 13.07 44.37 5.64
N ASP A 68 13.36 45.65 5.85
CA ASP A 68 12.79 46.52 6.86
C ASP A 68 11.26 46.59 6.76
N VAL A 69 10.68 46.79 7.93
CA VAL A 69 9.25 46.95 8.21
C VAL A 69 8.66 48.16 7.46
N ASP A 70 7.57 47.96 6.72
CA ASP A 70 6.43 48.91 6.70
C ASP A 70 5.17 48.30 6.03
N ASP A 71 4.02 48.56 6.68
CA ASP A 71 2.62 48.23 6.36
C ASP A 71 1.91 49.50 5.81
N PRO A 72 0.60 49.59 5.45
CA PRO A 72 -0.36 48.65 4.85
C PRO A 72 -1.21 49.30 3.68
N GLU A 73 -2.31 48.63 3.28
CA GLU A 73 -3.49 49.07 2.47
C GLU A 73 -3.39 48.79 0.95
N ASP A 74 -4.30 48.02 0.33
CA ASP A 74 -5.73 48.32 0.21
C ASP A 74 -6.64 47.08 0.06
N VAL A 75 -7.88 47.23 0.53
CA VAL A 75 -8.93 46.22 0.66
C VAL A 75 -9.87 46.28 -0.55
N VAL A 76 -10.17 45.14 -1.19
CA VAL A 76 -11.44 44.97 -1.91
C VAL A 76 -12.00 43.56 -1.74
N ASP A 77 -13.15 43.53 -1.08
CA ASP A 77 -13.97 42.38 -0.67
C ASP A 77 -14.88 41.92 -1.81
N VAL A 78 -14.82 40.62 -2.15
CA VAL A 78 -15.98 39.89 -2.68
C VAL A 78 -16.05 38.53 -1.98
N SER A 79 -16.70 38.52 -0.82
CA SER A 79 -17.35 37.37 -0.18
C SER A 79 -18.60 36.98 -1.00
N THR A 80 -19.10 35.75 -1.17
CA THR A 80 -19.14 34.49 -0.41
C THR A 80 -19.53 33.36 -1.40
N ASP A 81 -19.06 32.13 -1.24
CA ASP A 81 -19.86 31.11 -0.55
C ASP A 81 -18.98 30.19 0.33
N ARG A 82 -19.42 30.04 1.58
CA ARG A 82 -18.67 29.38 2.67
C ARG A 82 -19.09 27.91 2.77
N GLY A 83 -18.16 27.02 2.44
CA GLY A 83 -18.09 25.70 3.06
C GLY A 83 -17.23 25.77 4.32
N ALA A 84 -17.85 25.94 5.49
CA ALA A 84 -17.14 25.85 6.77
C ALA A 84 -16.67 24.41 7.01
N GLY A 85 -15.35 24.20 7.15
CA GLY A 85 -14.78 22.91 7.52
C GLY A 85 -13.26 22.97 7.73
N ASP A 86 -12.86 23.11 8.99
CA ASP A 86 -11.57 22.72 9.62
C ASP A 86 -10.24 23.18 8.99
N GLY A 87 -9.40 23.84 9.79
CA GLY A 87 -8.17 24.51 9.35
C GLY A 87 -7.14 23.60 8.68
N GLY A 88 -6.60 24.05 7.54
CA GLY A 88 -5.60 23.35 6.73
C GLY A 88 -6.16 22.80 5.41
N GLY A 89 -6.90 23.62 4.66
CA GLY A 89 -7.50 23.21 3.39
C GLY A 89 -6.43 22.81 2.36
N ALA A 90 -6.71 21.75 1.60
CA ALA A 90 -5.87 21.36 0.48
C ALA A 90 -5.78 22.49 -0.55
N VAL A 91 -4.65 22.59 -1.25
CA VAL A 91 -4.40 23.61 -2.28
C VAL A 91 -4.04 22.96 -3.61
N GLU A 92 -4.43 23.60 -4.70
CA GLU A 92 -4.10 23.14 -6.05
C GLU A 92 -3.49 24.26 -6.89
N PHE A 93 -2.57 23.88 -7.77
CA PHE A 93 -1.87 24.80 -8.67
C PHE A 93 -1.16 24.05 -9.80
N ASP A 94 -0.82 24.77 -10.85
CA ASP A 94 -0.19 24.21 -12.05
C ASP A 94 1.30 24.61 -12.14
N ARG A 95 2.12 23.68 -12.64
CA ARG A 95 3.55 23.89 -12.96
C ARG A 95 3.94 23.20 -14.25
N VAL A 96 4.79 23.84 -15.05
CA VAL A 96 5.37 23.27 -16.27
C VAL A 96 6.58 22.41 -15.90
N VAL A 97 6.65 21.18 -16.41
CA VAL A 97 7.82 20.30 -16.19
C VAL A 97 9.04 20.88 -16.91
N PRO A 98 10.15 21.15 -16.20
CA PRO A 98 11.37 21.64 -16.83
C PRO A 98 12.03 20.57 -17.70
N ALA A 99 12.98 20.96 -18.56
CA ALA A 99 13.72 20.03 -19.42
C ALA A 99 14.41 18.87 -18.66
N SER A 100 14.81 19.12 -17.40
CA SER A 100 15.39 18.11 -16.52
C SER A 100 14.40 17.04 -16.06
N GLY A 101 13.10 17.29 -16.15
CA GLY A 101 12.07 16.39 -15.61
C GLY A 101 11.94 16.40 -14.09
N ASN A 102 12.64 17.29 -13.38
CA ASN A 102 12.58 17.41 -11.92
C ASN A 102 11.95 18.75 -11.50
N LEU A 103 10.78 18.72 -10.86
CA LEU A 103 10.14 19.90 -10.29
C LEU A 103 10.52 20.08 -8.82
N ALA A 104 10.62 21.32 -8.34
CA ALA A 104 10.87 21.62 -6.93
C ALA A 104 9.86 22.65 -6.42
N ILE A 105 9.22 22.36 -5.28
CA ILE A 105 8.22 23.23 -4.64
C ILE A 105 8.46 23.20 -3.13
N CYS A 106 8.57 24.37 -2.52
CA CYS A 106 8.93 24.60 -1.10
C CYS A 106 9.99 23.60 -0.58
N GLY A 107 11.13 23.51 -1.30
CA GLY A 107 12.24 22.62 -0.95
C GLY A 107 12.03 21.12 -1.26
N SER A 108 10.83 20.69 -1.65
CA SER A 108 10.53 19.29 -2.01
C SER A 108 10.66 19.05 -3.52
N GLN A 109 11.37 18.00 -3.91
CA GLN A 109 11.59 17.64 -5.32
C GLN A 109 10.64 16.53 -5.82
N PHE A 110 10.24 16.64 -7.09
CA PHE A 110 9.27 15.79 -7.76
C PHE A 110 9.79 15.38 -9.14
N TRP A 111 10.37 14.19 -9.21
CA TRP A 111 10.81 13.59 -10.47
C TRP A 111 9.63 13.07 -11.30
N LEU A 112 9.53 13.54 -12.54
CA LEU A 112 8.56 13.18 -13.58
C LEU A 112 9.22 12.66 -14.87
N GLY A 113 10.53 12.89 -15.01
CA GLY A 113 11.36 12.44 -16.13
C GLY A 113 11.39 13.42 -17.32
N PRO A 114 12.50 13.49 -18.08
CA PRO A 114 12.66 14.42 -19.21
C PRO A 114 11.60 14.24 -20.31
N GLN A 115 11.06 13.04 -20.47
CA GLN A 115 9.99 12.72 -21.44
C GLN A 115 8.68 13.48 -21.20
N ARG A 116 8.53 14.15 -20.05
CA ARG A 116 7.37 15.00 -19.73
C ARG A 116 7.69 16.49 -19.78
N ALA A 117 8.89 16.88 -20.17
CA ALA A 117 9.29 18.28 -20.29
C ALA A 117 8.29 19.07 -21.14
N GLY A 118 7.97 20.29 -20.70
CA GLY A 118 6.98 21.17 -21.34
C GLY A 118 5.52 20.84 -21.04
N GLN A 119 5.21 19.69 -20.43
CA GLN A 119 3.83 19.37 -20.01
C GLN A 119 3.45 20.18 -18.76
N VAL A 120 2.19 20.57 -18.66
CA VAL A 120 1.63 21.18 -17.45
C VAL A 120 1.17 20.08 -16.50
N VAL A 121 1.62 20.17 -15.25
CA VAL A 121 1.25 19.27 -14.16
C VAL A 121 0.44 20.04 -13.14
N ARG A 122 -0.74 19.52 -12.81
CA ARG A 122 -1.56 20.00 -11.70
C ARG A 122 -1.18 19.30 -10.41
N PHE A 123 -0.85 20.09 -9.41
CA PHE A 123 -0.63 19.68 -8.04
C PHE A 123 -1.94 19.82 -7.28
N TRP A 124 -2.27 18.80 -6.49
CA TRP A 124 -3.23 18.86 -5.40
C TRP A 124 -2.47 18.48 -4.13
N VAL A 125 -2.48 19.31 -3.11
CA VAL A 125 -1.60 19.17 -1.93
C VAL A 125 -2.37 19.44 -0.65
N ASP A 126 -2.28 18.52 0.30
CA ASP A 126 -2.64 18.76 1.71
C ASP A 126 -1.46 18.38 2.62
N CYS A 127 -1.64 18.46 3.94
CA CYS A 127 -0.59 18.07 4.89
C CYS A 127 -0.31 16.55 4.94
N GLN A 128 -1.05 15.74 4.18
CA GLN A 128 -0.95 14.27 4.19
C GLN A 128 -0.48 13.68 2.85
N TRP A 129 -0.81 14.32 1.74
CA TRP A 129 -0.66 13.85 0.38
C TRP A 129 -0.35 14.97 -0.63
N VAL A 130 0.39 14.59 -1.66
CA VAL A 130 0.61 15.36 -2.88
C VAL A 130 0.18 14.48 -4.05
N HIS A 131 -0.76 14.96 -4.87
CA HIS A 131 -1.17 14.32 -6.11
C HIS A 131 -0.73 15.16 -7.30
N LEU A 132 -0.10 14.49 -8.27
CA LEU A 132 0.32 15.09 -9.53
C LEU A 132 -0.57 14.54 -10.63
N SER A 133 -1.13 15.41 -11.47
CA SER A 133 -1.92 15.02 -12.62
C SER A 133 -1.54 15.81 -13.87
N VAL A 134 -1.67 15.19 -15.05
CA VAL A 134 -1.43 15.80 -16.35
C VAL A 134 -2.68 15.54 -17.19
N SER A 135 -3.24 16.59 -17.77
CA SER A 135 -4.51 16.51 -18.54
C SER A 135 -5.64 15.81 -17.77
N GLY A 136 -5.74 16.08 -16.46
CA GLY A 136 -6.72 15.47 -15.56
C GLY A 136 -6.44 13.99 -15.18
N GLN A 137 -5.43 13.35 -15.77
CA GLN A 137 -5.02 11.99 -15.42
C GLN A 137 -3.93 12.02 -14.36
N ARG A 138 -4.15 11.30 -13.25
CA ARG A 138 -3.19 11.28 -12.13
C ARG A 138 -1.93 10.49 -12.51
N VAL A 139 -0.79 11.16 -12.42
CA VAL A 139 0.55 10.62 -12.72
C VAL A 139 1.22 10.05 -11.46
N LYS A 140 1.10 10.73 -10.31
CA LYS A 140 1.79 10.31 -9.07
C LYS A 140 0.99 10.68 -7.83
N SER A 141 1.22 9.95 -6.74
CA SER A 141 0.70 10.27 -5.40
C SER A 141 1.77 9.97 -4.37
N LEU A 142 2.04 10.93 -3.50
CA LEU A 142 3.12 10.87 -2.53
C LEU A 142 2.64 11.33 -1.18
N ARG A 143 3.26 10.83 -0.11
CA ARG A 143 3.06 11.42 1.21
C ARG A 143 3.57 12.85 1.20
N SER A 144 2.73 13.75 1.70
CA SER A 144 3.12 15.15 1.85
C SER A 144 4.13 15.29 2.98
N ARG A 145 5.07 16.20 2.77
CA ARG A 145 5.95 16.74 3.80
C ARG A 145 5.65 18.21 4.07
N PHE A 146 4.60 18.75 3.42
CA PHE A 146 4.21 20.13 3.54
C PHE A 146 3.44 20.34 4.84
N THR A 147 3.91 21.32 5.60
CA THR A 147 3.24 21.82 6.79
C THR A 147 2.11 22.78 6.41
N VAL A 148 1.27 23.18 7.37
CA VAL A 148 0.23 24.19 7.12
C VAL A 148 0.83 25.50 6.62
N ALA A 149 1.98 25.91 7.17
CA ALA A 149 2.71 27.10 6.73
C ALA A 149 3.19 26.99 5.26
N ASP A 150 3.59 25.79 4.83
CA ASP A 150 3.94 25.57 3.42
C ASP A 150 2.73 25.69 2.50
N LEU A 151 1.54 25.24 2.94
CA LEU A 151 0.30 25.40 2.17
C LEU A 151 -0.11 26.86 2.09
N GLU A 152 0.01 27.62 3.18
CA GLU A 152 -0.23 29.06 3.21
C GLU A 152 0.73 29.80 2.26
N LEU A 153 2.02 29.45 2.27
CA LEU A 153 3.00 30.00 1.33
C LEU A 153 2.63 29.68 -0.13
N LEU A 154 2.10 28.49 -0.40
CA LEU A 154 1.62 28.13 -1.73
C LEU A 154 0.42 28.98 -2.15
N VAL A 155 -0.52 29.25 -1.24
CA VAL A 155 -1.65 30.16 -1.49
C VAL A 155 -1.14 31.57 -1.81
N THR A 156 -0.20 32.10 -1.04
CA THR A 156 0.42 33.41 -1.32
C THR A 156 1.12 33.45 -2.69
N ARG A 157 1.60 32.30 -3.18
CA ARG A 157 2.20 32.15 -4.52
C ARG A 157 1.20 31.83 -5.63
N GLY A 158 -0.09 32.02 -5.35
CA GLY A 158 -1.18 31.86 -6.32
C GLY A 158 -1.78 30.46 -6.40
N ALA A 159 -1.55 29.58 -5.42
CA ALA A 159 -2.32 28.34 -5.32
C ALA A 159 -3.75 28.62 -4.85
N THR A 160 -4.71 27.92 -5.44
CA THR A 160 -6.12 28.06 -5.12
C THR A 160 -6.56 26.99 -4.13
N PRO A 161 -7.60 27.24 -3.31
CA PRO A 161 -8.22 26.19 -2.52
C PRO A 161 -8.62 25.02 -3.42
N ALA A 162 -8.18 23.83 -3.07
CA ALA A 162 -8.39 22.68 -3.92
C ALA A 162 -9.81 22.16 -3.83
N GLY A 163 -10.28 21.56 -4.93
CA GLY A 163 -11.48 20.74 -4.91
C GLY A 163 -11.32 19.51 -3.99
N PRO A 164 -12.38 18.68 -3.87
CA PRO A 164 -12.28 17.43 -3.10
C PRO A 164 -11.10 16.60 -3.59
N ALA A 165 -10.42 15.94 -2.65
CA ALA A 165 -9.26 15.10 -2.95
C ALA A 165 -9.60 14.16 -4.14
N PRO A 166 -8.80 14.16 -5.23
CA PRO A 166 -9.07 13.32 -6.40
C PRO A 166 -9.48 11.90 -5.99
N ILE A 167 -10.46 11.26 -6.65
CA ILE A 167 -11.14 10.03 -6.17
C ILE A 167 -10.22 8.80 -5.89
N ALA A 168 -8.91 8.91 -6.16
CA ALA A 168 -7.92 7.94 -5.67
C ALA A 168 -6.77 8.55 -4.83
N SER A 169 -7.06 9.65 -4.15
CA SER A 169 -6.27 10.25 -3.06
C SER A 169 -6.18 9.37 -1.83
N ARG A 170 -7.02 8.34 -1.81
CA ARG A 170 -6.84 7.12 -1.06
C ARG A 170 -6.65 5.98 -2.07
N GLY A 171 -5.40 5.81 -2.50
CA GLY A 171 -4.99 4.66 -3.29
C GLY A 171 -4.79 4.91 -4.78
N GLY A 172 -3.56 5.22 -5.21
CA GLY A 172 -3.11 4.92 -6.57
C GLY A 172 -3.21 3.42 -6.92
N PRO A 173 -2.91 3.01 -8.17
CA PRO A 173 -2.86 1.59 -8.52
C PRO A 173 -1.85 0.87 -7.61
N GLY A 174 -2.34 0.10 -6.65
CA GLY A 174 -1.54 -0.56 -5.60
C GLY A 174 -1.46 0.14 -4.24
N ALA A 175 -2.11 1.29 -4.02
CA ALA A 175 -2.10 1.94 -2.71
C ALA A 175 -3.36 1.60 -1.90
N ARG A 176 -3.11 1.09 -0.69
CA ARG A 176 -4.08 0.59 0.30
C ARG A 176 -4.73 1.67 1.17
N ALA A 177 -4.34 2.92 0.99
CA ALA A 177 -4.88 4.02 1.78
C ALA A 177 -6.38 4.13 1.50
N GLY A 178 -7.22 4.05 2.53
CA GLY A 178 -8.69 4.12 2.43
C GLY A 178 -9.44 2.81 2.29
N ARG A 179 -8.73 1.72 2.06
CA ARG A 179 -9.31 0.39 2.19
C ARG A 179 -9.14 -0.05 3.63
N THR A 180 -10.23 -0.52 4.23
CA THR A 180 -10.15 -1.20 5.52
C THR A 180 -9.46 -2.52 5.25
N VAL A 181 -8.16 -2.58 5.58
CA VAL A 181 -7.42 -3.82 5.52
C VAL A 181 -7.46 -4.47 6.89
N VAL A 182 -8.06 -5.64 6.95
CA VAL A 182 -8.11 -6.43 8.19
C VAL A 182 -7.65 -7.84 7.91
N GLU A 183 -7.04 -8.43 8.92
CA GLU A 183 -6.72 -9.85 8.91
C GLU A 183 -7.58 -10.60 9.89
N VAL A 184 -7.96 -11.80 9.50
CA VAL A 184 -8.76 -12.69 10.34
C VAL A 184 -8.26 -14.10 10.17
N GLU A 185 -8.16 -14.85 11.26
CA GLU A 185 -7.84 -16.26 11.20
C GLU A 185 -9.09 -17.13 11.37
N ARG A 186 -9.19 -18.18 10.55
CA ARG A 186 -10.26 -19.18 10.63
C ARG A 186 -9.70 -20.59 10.45
N THR A 187 -10.34 -21.56 11.08
CA THR A 187 -10.09 -22.98 10.81
C THR A 187 -10.99 -23.43 9.66
N VAL A 188 -10.40 -24.08 8.67
CA VAL A 188 -11.14 -24.59 7.50
C VAL A 188 -11.95 -25.82 7.92
N ALA A 189 -13.25 -25.82 7.61
CA ALA A 189 -14.14 -26.94 7.86
C ALA A 189 -13.77 -28.17 7.00
N ARG A 190 -14.31 -29.35 7.36
CA ARG A 190 -14.03 -30.62 6.67
C ARG A 190 -14.26 -30.57 5.16
N ASN A 191 -15.23 -29.79 4.70
CA ASN A 191 -15.58 -29.63 3.29
C ASN A 191 -14.77 -28.52 2.57
N GLY A 192 -13.72 -27.99 3.19
CA GLY A 192 -12.87 -26.95 2.61
C GLY A 192 -13.43 -25.54 2.66
N THR A 193 -14.45 -25.27 3.47
CA THR A 193 -15.09 -23.94 3.57
C THR A 193 -14.76 -23.23 4.89
N ILE A 194 -14.97 -21.91 4.93
CA ILE A 194 -14.95 -21.10 6.15
C ILE A 194 -16.19 -20.21 6.23
N ALA A 195 -16.60 -19.87 7.44
CA ALA A 195 -17.60 -18.83 7.69
C ALA A 195 -16.92 -17.47 7.89
N LEU A 196 -17.37 -16.46 7.13
CA LEU A 196 -16.80 -15.11 7.16
C LEU A 196 -17.92 -14.09 6.94
N GLY A 197 -18.22 -13.25 7.95
CA GLY A 197 -19.18 -12.16 7.84
C GLY A 197 -20.59 -12.57 7.40
N GLY A 198 -21.06 -13.76 7.79
CA GLY A 198 -22.35 -14.32 7.36
C GLY A 198 -22.31 -15.07 6.02
N HIS A 199 -21.15 -15.12 5.34
CA HIS A 199 -20.96 -15.87 4.10
C HIS A 199 -20.17 -17.16 4.34
N VAL A 200 -20.46 -18.18 3.53
CA VAL A 200 -19.65 -19.40 3.43
C VAL A 200 -18.75 -19.27 2.22
N VAL A 201 -17.43 -19.28 2.45
CA VAL A 201 -16.41 -19.12 1.39
C VAL A 201 -15.66 -20.43 1.21
N LEU A 202 -15.62 -20.92 -0.03
CA LEU A 202 -14.81 -22.09 -0.40
C LEU A 202 -13.33 -21.72 -0.46
N VAL A 203 -12.51 -22.36 0.37
CA VAL A 203 -11.06 -22.19 0.37
C VAL A 203 -10.44 -23.29 -0.48
N ALA A 204 -10.34 -24.49 0.07
CA ALA A 204 -9.93 -25.73 -0.58
C ALA A 204 -10.12 -26.90 0.40
N ASP A 205 -10.59 -28.04 -0.10
CA ASP A 205 -10.75 -29.27 0.69
C ASP A 205 -9.43 -29.78 1.27
N ALA A 206 -8.32 -29.63 0.53
CA ALA A 206 -6.98 -29.99 0.98
C ALA A 206 -6.46 -29.17 2.19
N LEU A 207 -7.17 -28.12 2.61
CA LEU A 207 -6.82 -27.33 3.79
C LEU A 207 -7.74 -27.62 4.97
N ALA A 208 -8.65 -28.61 4.86
CA ALA A 208 -9.56 -29.00 5.93
C ALA A 208 -8.82 -29.23 7.26
N GLY A 209 -9.34 -28.67 8.35
CA GLY A 209 -8.75 -28.72 9.69
C GLY A 209 -7.57 -27.76 9.92
N ARG A 210 -7.01 -27.14 8.87
CA ARG A 210 -5.92 -26.18 8.99
C ARG A 210 -6.44 -24.79 9.40
N ARG A 211 -5.68 -24.09 10.24
CA ARG A 211 -5.90 -22.67 10.54
C ARG A 211 -5.23 -21.82 9.46
N VAL A 212 -5.99 -20.92 8.86
CA VAL A 212 -5.54 -20.04 7.78
C VAL A 212 -5.77 -18.58 8.16
N GLY A 213 -4.85 -17.72 7.74
CA GLY A 213 -5.02 -16.27 7.77
C GLY A 213 -5.77 -15.81 6.53
N ILE A 214 -6.59 -14.78 6.68
CA ILE A 214 -7.40 -14.20 5.61
C ILE A 214 -7.05 -12.71 5.57
N TYR A 215 -6.41 -12.28 4.51
CA TYR A 215 -6.14 -10.87 4.23
C TYR A 215 -7.34 -10.31 3.47
N ILE A 216 -8.02 -9.33 4.08
CA ILE A 216 -9.24 -8.74 3.57
C ILE A 216 -8.95 -7.29 3.26
N GLU A 217 -9.05 -6.94 1.98
CA GLU A 217 -8.90 -5.58 1.50
C GLU A 217 -10.19 -5.21 0.73
N ASP A 218 -10.79 -4.07 1.08
CA ASP A 218 -12.07 -3.64 0.49
C ASP A 218 -11.99 -3.57 -1.04
N GLY A 219 -12.94 -4.23 -1.71
CA GLY A 219 -13.00 -4.29 -3.18
C GLY A 219 -11.95 -5.19 -3.84
N CYS A 220 -11.10 -5.88 -3.06
CA CYS A 220 -10.13 -6.83 -3.56
C CYS A 220 -10.52 -8.29 -3.22
N PRO A 221 -10.00 -9.29 -3.96
CA PRO A 221 -10.17 -10.70 -3.62
C PRO A 221 -9.64 -11.02 -2.21
N LEU A 222 -10.27 -11.97 -1.53
CA LEU A 222 -9.76 -12.54 -0.29
C LEU A 222 -8.47 -13.29 -0.57
N LEU A 223 -7.43 -13.03 0.21
CA LEU A 223 -6.17 -13.78 0.15
C LEU A 223 -6.03 -14.67 1.38
N PHE A 224 -6.02 -15.97 1.17
CA PHE A 224 -5.80 -16.97 2.20
C PHE A 224 -4.32 -17.25 2.31
N PHE A 225 -3.76 -17.19 3.51
CA PHE A 225 -2.34 -17.36 3.74
C PHE A 225 -2.06 -18.25 4.94
N ASP A 226 -0.86 -18.83 5.00
CA ASP A 226 -0.39 -19.53 6.18
C ASP A 226 0.00 -18.50 7.27
N PRO A 227 -0.61 -18.55 8.48
CA PRO A 227 -0.34 -17.58 9.54
C PRO A 227 1.14 -17.50 9.98
N SER A 228 1.86 -18.62 9.90
CA SER A 228 3.26 -18.74 10.33
C SER A 228 4.25 -18.27 9.27
N THR A 229 4.04 -18.61 8.00
CA THR A 229 4.99 -18.30 6.91
C THR A 229 4.62 -17.08 6.08
N ARG A 230 3.39 -16.56 6.23
CA ARG A 230 2.79 -15.50 5.38
C ARG A 230 2.68 -15.87 3.90
N GLU A 231 2.81 -17.16 3.57
CA GLU A 231 2.70 -17.66 2.21
C GLU A 231 1.25 -17.67 1.75
N LEU A 232 1.00 -17.16 0.54
CA LEU A 232 -0.30 -17.15 -0.11
C LEU A 232 -0.69 -18.57 -0.53
N LEU A 233 -1.73 -19.09 0.11
CA LEU A 233 -2.30 -20.40 -0.17
C LEU A 233 -3.33 -20.33 -1.30
N ARG A 234 -4.24 -19.35 -1.26
CA ARG A 234 -5.34 -19.19 -2.23
C ARG A 234 -5.83 -17.74 -2.36
N SER A 235 -6.48 -17.44 -3.48
CA SER A 235 -7.26 -16.22 -3.70
C SER A 235 -8.70 -16.58 -4.05
N ARG A 236 -9.69 -15.83 -3.54
CA ARG A 236 -11.11 -16.00 -3.87
C ARG A 236 -11.81 -14.65 -4.05
N PRO A 237 -12.91 -14.59 -4.83
CA PRO A 237 -13.79 -13.44 -4.83
C PRO A 237 -14.19 -13.07 -3.40
N ASN A 238 -14.22 -11.78 -3.10
CA ASN A 238 -14.60 -11.28 -1.79
C ASN A 238 -16.10 -10.98 -1.77
N PRO A 239 -16.91 -11.76 -1.03
CA PRO A 239 -18.33 -11.50 -0.89
C PRO A 239 -18.65 -10.39 0.12
N LEU A 240 -17.65 -9.91 0.87
CA LEU A 240 -17.86 -8.93 1.93
C LEU A 240 -17.94 -7.51 1.37
N GLY A 241 -18.98 -6.79 1.78
CA GLY A 241 -19.02 -5.33 1.69
C GLY A 241 -18.27 -4.66 2.87
N PRO A 242 -17.92 -3.37 2.76
CA PRO A 242 -17.13 -2.66 3.77
C PRO A 242 -17.69 -2.73 5.21
N VAL A 243 -19.03 -2.68 5.34
CA VAL A 243 -19.71 -2.76 6.65
C VAL A 243 -19.61 -4.15 7.28
N ALA A 244 -19.63 -5.22 6.47
CA ALA A 244 -19.49 -6.59 6.94
C ALA A 244 -18.08 -6.86 7.47
N THR A 245 -17.06 -6.25 6.84
CA THR A 245 -15.66 -6.31 7.25
C THR A 245 -15.44 -5.75 8.67
N ILE A 246 -16.06 -4.61 9.01
CA ILE A 246 -15.94 -3.98 10.33
C ILE A 246 -16.55 -4.84 11.44
N ARG A 247 -17.57 -5.64 11.13
CA ARG A 247 -18.27 -6.51 12.08
C ARG A 247 -17.59 -7.87 12.28
N LEU A 248 -16.48 -8.14 11.60
CA LEU A 248 -15.75 -9.39 11.75
C LEU A 248 -15.19 -9.51 13.17
N GLN A 249 -15.48 -10.62 13.82
CA GLN A 249 -14.91 -10.92 15.12
C GLN A 249 -13.47 -11.42 14.98
N ARG A 250 -12.64 -11.06 15.96
CA ARG A 250 -11.23 -11.45 16.06
C ARG A 250 -10.40 -10.98 14.88
N THR A 251 -10.60 -9.72 14.49
CA THR A 251 -9.74 -9.03 13.53
C THR A 251 -8.41 -8.68 14.18
N SER A 252 -7.33 -8.85 13.42
CA SER A 252 -5.99 -8.38 13.76
C SER A 252 -5.59 -7.22 12.85
N PRO A 253 -4.69 -6.34 13.30
CA PRO A 253 -4.07 -5.34 12.43
C PRO A 253 -3.46 -6.01 11.19
N PRO A 254 -3.56 -5.38 10.01
CA PRO A 254 -3.00 -5.94 8.79
C PRO A 254 -1.48 -5.99 8.86
N GLY A 255 -0.90 -7.16 8.61
CA GLY A 255 0.52 -7.32 8.40
C GLY A 255 0.92 -7.06 6.93
N PRO A 256 2.16 -7.39 6.55
CA PRO A 256 2.58 -7.32 5.17
C PRO A 256 1.71 -8.25 4.32
N SER A 257 1.41 -7.84 3.09
CA SER A 257 0.59 -8.66 2.19
C SER A 257 1.20 -10.04 2.00
N PRO A 258 0.36 -11.09 1.93
CA PRO A 258 0.82 -12.44 1.74
C PRO A 258 1.78 -12.55 0.56
N ARG A 259 2.90 -13.24 0.79
CA ARG A 259 3.90 -13.47 -0.24
C ARG A 259 3.39 -14.59 -1.15
N PRO A 260 3.49 -14.48 -2.48
CA PRO A 260 3.25 -15.63 -3.33
C PRO A 260 4.17 -16.78 -2.90
N SER A 261 3.68 -18.03 -3.04
CA SER A 261 4.54 -19.20 -2.87
C SER A 261 5.77 -19.06 -3.77
N VAL A 262 6.94 -19.04 -3.16
CA VAL A 262 8.25 -18.96 -3.86
C VAL A 262 8.72 -20.37 -4.25
N GLU A 263 8.08 -21.41 -3.70
CA GLU A 263 8.36 -22.78 -4.09
C GLU A 263 7.89 -23.06 -5.52
N PRO A 264 8.61 -23.92 -6.28
CA PRO A 264 8.11 -24.45 -7.53
C PRO A 264 6.70 -24.97 -7.35
N ILE A 265 5.74 -24.45 -8.11
CA ILE A 265 4.35 -24.90 -8.00
C ILE A 265 4.33 -26.39 -8.39
N ARG A 266 4.02 -27.27 -7.44
CA ARG A 266 3.86 -28.71 -7.69
C ARG A 266 2.50 -28.97 -8.34
N VAL A 267 2.48 -29.42 -9.58
CA VAL A 267 1.27 -29.80 -10.30
C VAL A 267 1.26 -31.29 -10.63
N GLN A 268 0.09 -31.92 -10.59
CA GLN A 268 -0.06 -33.29 -11.04
C GLN A 268 -0.57 -33.32 -12.48
N ARG A 269 -0.03 -34.20 -13.32
CA ARG A 269 -0.53 -34.44 -14.67
C ARG A 269 -0.67 -35.93 -14.94
N ARG A 270 -1.78 -36.30 -15.57
CA ARG A 270 -1.93 -37.65 -16.11
C ARG A 270 -1.29 -37.68 -17.50
N VAL A 271 -0.39 -38.63 -17.72
CA VAL A 271 0.23 -38.84 -19.02
C VAL A 271 -0.81 -39.37 -20.00
N SER A 272 -0.90 -38.78 -21.19
CA SER A 272 -1.81 -39.25 -22.24
C SER A 272 -1.43 -40.66 -22.72
N ALA A 273 -2.33 -41.31 -23.48
CA ALA A 273 -2.03 -42.59 -24.13
C ALA A 273 -0.82 -42.50 -25.10
N THR A 274 -0.54 -41.31 -25.62
CA THR A 274 0.61 -41.04 -26.49
C THR A 274 1.90 -40.71 -25.73
N GLY A 275 1.88 -40.67 -24.40
CA GLY A 275 3.06 -40.37 -23.59
C GLY A 275 3.35 -38.89 -23.40
N VAL A 276 2.34 -38.02 -23.50
CA VAL A 276 2.49 -36.57 -23.45
C VAL A 276 1.77 -35.99 -22.23
N ILE A 277 2.39 -35.01 -21.58
CA ILE A 277 1.75 -34.15 -20.58
C ILE A 277 1.70 -32.71 -21.06
N VAL A 278 0.75 -31.93 -20.50
CA VAL A 278 0.65 -30.49 -20.74
C VAL A 278 0.75 -29.73 -19.44
N VAL A 279 1.74 -28.82 -19.35
CA VAL A 279 2.00 -27.98 -18.17
C VAL A 279 2.12 -26.53 -18.63
N ALA A 280 1.33 -25.62 -18.05
CA ALA A 280 1.29 -24.20 -18.49
C ALA A 280 1.08 -23.99 -20.01
N GLY A 281 0.43 -24.94 -20.70
CA GLY A 281 0.26 -24.91 -22.16
C GLY A 281 1.43 -25.50 -22.97
N GLN A 282 2.56 -25.78 -22.32
CA GLN A 282 3.70 -26.47 -22.91
C GLN A 282 3.46 -27.99 -22.94
N LYS A 283 3.64 -28.61 -24.12
CA LYS A 283 3.62 -30.06 -24.28
C LYS A 283 5.00 -30.63 -23.94
N VAL A 284 5.05 -31.66 -23.11
CA VAL A 284 6.28 -32.40 -22.79
C VAL A 284 6.06 -33.87 -23.12
N LEU A 285 6.96 -34.43 -23.94
CA LEU A 285 6.95 -35.85 -24.27
C LEU A 285 7.73 -36.61 -23.19
N LEU A 286 7.07 -37.55 -22.52
CA LEU A 286 7.67 -38.47 -21.56
C LEU A 286 7.83 -39.87 -22.13
N GLY A 287 7.03 -40.22 -23.14
CA GLY A 287 7.04 -41.54 -23.78
C GLY A 287 5.88 -42.42 -23.35
N ARG A 288 5.56 -43.42 -24.18
CA ARG A 288 4.40 -44.30 -24.00
C ARG A 288 4.53 -45.25 -22.81
N SER A 289 5.75 -45.50 -22.33
CA SER A 289 6.05 -46.28 -21.13
C SER A 289 5.34 -45.74 -19.88
N HIS A 290 5.16 -44.41 -19.80
CA HIS A 290 4.50 -43.75 -18.67
C HIS A 290 3.03 -43.45 -18.93
N ALA A 291 2.44 -43.96 -20.03
CA ALA A 291 1.06 -43.66 -20.41
C ALA A 291 0.08 -44.01 -19.28
N GLY A 292 -0.83 -43.08 -18.98
CA GLY A 292 -1.83 -43.24 -17.91
C GLY A 292 -1.31 -43.04 -16.49
N ALA A 293 0.01 -42.91 -16.27
CA ALA A 293 0.56 -42.57 -14.96
C ALA A 293 0.19 -41.14 -14.55
N VAL A 294 0.14 -40.87 -13.24
CA VAL A 294 0.03 -39.52 -12.69
C VAL A 294 1.41 -39.10 -12.21
N VAL A 295 1.98 -38.10 -12.87
CA VAL A 295 3.31 -37.56 -12.54
C VAL A 295 3.17 -36.26 -11.76
N SER A 296 4.14 -36.00 -10.88
CA SER A 296 4.26 -34.73 -10.16
C SER A 296 5.27 -33.85 -10.90
N VAL A 297 4.91 -32.60 -11.17
CA VAL A 297 5.75 -31.64 -11.88
C VAL A 297 5.97 -30.43 -11.01
N HIS A 298 7.22 -30.14 -10.68
CA HIS A 298 7.65 -28.90 -10.06
C HIS A 298 7.84 -27.84 -11.14
N VAL A 299 7.18 -26.70 -10.98
CA VAL A 299 7.16 -25.62 -11.97
C VAL A 299 7.82 -24.37 -11.40
N PRO A 300 9.16 -24.27 -11.41
CA PRO A 300 9.87 -23.02 -11.22
C PRO A 300 9.72 -22.07 -12.43
N GLU A 301 10.40 -20.93 -12.38
CA GLU A 301 10.32 -19.88 -13.42
C GLU A 301 10.88 -20.35 -14.77
N THR A 302 11.98 -21.11 -14.78
CA THR A 302 12.75 -21.43 -16.00
C THR A 302 12.77 -22.90 -16.39
N THR A 303 12.32 -23.81 -15.53
CA THR A 303 12.35 -25.26 -15.79
C THR A 303 11.05 -25.95 -15.36
N LEU A 304 10.88 -27.20 -15.78
CA LEU A 304 9.84 -28.14 -15.38
C LEU A 304 10.55 -29.41 -14.91
N ALA A 305 10.54 -29.71 -13.61
CA ALA A 305 11.10 -30.95 -13.08
C ALA A 305 9.98 -31.95 -12.82
N ILE A 306 10.02 -33.10 -13.49
CA ILE A 306 8.93 -34.07 -13.60
C ILE A 306 9.37 -35.35 -12.90
N GLU A 307 8.74 -35.65 -11.76
CA GLU A 307 8.93 -36.91 -11.03
C GLU A 307 8.11 -38.00 -11.71
N LEU A 308 8.82 -39.00 -12.27
CA LEU A 308 8.25 -40.17 -12.90
C LEU A 308 7.92 -41.27 -11.87
N PRO A 309 7.04 -42.24 -12.19
CA PRO A 309 6.60 -43.26 -11.24
C PRO A 309 7.69 -44.26 -10.82
N ASP A 310 8.73 -44.40 -11.63
CA ASP A 310 9.93 -45.20 -11.37
C ASP A 310 10.92 -44.50 -10.42
N GLY A 311 10.63 -43.27 -10.00
CA GLY A 311 11.46 -42.48 -9.11
C GLY A 311 12.48 -41.60 -9.83
N GLU A 312 12.55 -41.66 -11.17
CA GLU A 312 13.42 -40.79 -11.95
C GLU A 312 12.84 -39.36 -12.05
N THR A 313 13.69 -38.35 -12.18
CA THR A 313 13.25 -36.96 -12.40
C THR A 313 13.73 -36.45 -13.74
N THR A 314 12.81 -36.16 -14.66
CA THR A 314 13.09 -35.53 -15.95
C THR A 314 12.98 -34.02 -15.83
N VAL A 315 14.03 -33.27 -16.21
CA VAL A 315 14.03 -31.80 -16.19
C VAL A 315 13.98 -31.25 -17.61
N VAL A 316 13.02 -30.37 -17.90
CA VAL A 316 12.79 -29.77 -19.22
C VAL A 316 12.77 -28.24 -19.09
N PRO A 317 13.35 -27.47 -20.02
CA PRO A 317 13.26 -26.01 -19.98
C PRO A 317 11.81 -25.55 -20.11
N ARG A 318 11.42 -24.56 -19.33
CA ARG A 318 10.10 -23.94 -19.41
C ARG A 318 10.11 -22.87 -20.49
N THR A 319 9.29 -23.06 -21.52
CA THR A 319 9.18 -22.14 -22.67
C THR A 319 7.96 -21.23 -22.59
N THR A 320 7.17 -21.34 -21.51
CA THR A 320 5.90 -20.63 -21.34
C THR A 320 5.88 -19.80 -20.06
N THR A 321 5.42 -18.55 -20.15
CA THR A 321 5.19 -17.67 -18.99
C THR A 321 3.75 -17.76 -18.47
N THR A 322 2.92 -18.63 -19.07
CA THR A 322 1.51 -18.77 -18.70
C THR A 322 1.37 -19.24 -17.25
N PRO A 323 0.52 -18.60 -16.43
CA PRO A 323 0.33 -18.99 -15.04
C PRO A 323 -0.35 -20.36 -14.92
N ILE A 324 0.04 -21.14 -13.91
CA ILE A 324 -0.59 -22.42 -13.61
C ILE A 324 -1.99 -22.19 -13.04
N ARG A 325 -3.01 -22.62 -13.78
CA ARG A 325 -4.43 -22.52 -13.37
C ARG A 325 -4.97 -23.75 -12.64
N SER A 326 -4.41 -24.93 -12.92
CA SER A 326 -4.82 -26.21 -12.29
C SER A 326 -3.63 -26.95 -11.70
N ILE A 327 -3.73 -27.21 -10.39
CA ILE A 327 -2.71 -27.91 -9.61
C ILE A 327 -2.93 -29.43 -9.64
N LYS A 328 -4.17 -29.89 -9.61
CA LYS A 328 -4.49 -31.32 -9.70
C LYS A 328 -4.64 -31.75 -11.16
N GLY A 329 -4.23 -32.98 -11.46
CA GLY A 329 -4.32 -33.59 -12.80
C GLY A 329 -5.74 -34.02 -13.17
N GLN A 330 -6.64 -34.12 -12.19
CA GLN A 330 -8.06 -34.37 -12.37
C GLN A 330 -8.88 -33.38 -11.55
N ARG A 331 -9.99 -32.90 -12.14
CA ARG A 331 -11.04 -32.23 -11.39
C ARG A 331 -11.80 -33.32 -10.62
N PRO A 332 -12.06 -33.18 -9.31
CA PRO A 332 -12.95 -34.10 -8.62
C PRO A 332 -14.27 -34.19 -9.40
N ARG A 333 -14.76 -35.41 -9.63
CA ARG A 333 -16.05 -35.61 -10.29
C ARG A 333 -17.10 -34.86 -9.44
N PRO A 334 -17.94 -33.99 -10.02
CA PRO A 334 -19.01 -33.38 -9.24
C PRO A 334 -19.85 -34.51 -8.67
N ALA A 335 -20.00 -34.55 -7.34
CA ALA A 335 -20.89 -35.48 -6.69
C ALA A 335 -22.31 -35.23 -7.23
N GLN A 336 -23.00 -36.29 -7.64
CA GLN A 336 -24.42 -36.16 -7.96
C GLN A 336 -25.14 -35.69 -6.68
N PRO A 337 -25.98 -34.63 -6.75
CA PRO A 337 -26.76 -34.23 -5.60
C PRO A 337 -27.70 -35.38 -5.24
N SER A 338 -27.48 -36.00 -4.08
CA SER A 338 -28.43 -36.91 -3.46
C SER A 338 -29.66 -36.09 -3.05
N VAL A 339 -30.65 -36.02 -3.92
CA VAL A 339 -31.98 -35.50 -3.58
C VAL A 339 -32.65 -36.53 -2.68
N VAL A 340 -32.61 -36.30 -1.37
CA VAL A 340 -33.50 -36.99 -0.43
C VAL A 340 -34.78 -36.18 -0.38
N VAL A 341 -35.81 -36.65 -1.08
CA VAL A 341 -37.18 -36.12 -0.92
C VAL A 341 -37.71 -36.64 0.42
N ALA A 342 -37.70 -35.80 1.44
CA ALA A 342 -38.44 -36.09 2.68
C ALA A 342 -39.94 -35.94 2.38
N GLN A 343 -40.64 -37.07 2.24
CA GLN A 343 -42.10 -37.10 2.27
C GLN A 343 -42.54 -36.81 3.71
N ILE A 344 -43.13 -35.64 3.93
CA ILE A 344 -43.78 -35.29 5.19
C ILE A 344 -45.17 -35.94 5.15
N SER A 345 -45.33 -37.06 5.85
CA SER A 345 -46.64 -37.67 6.07
C SER A 345 -47.40 -36.84 7.11
N HIS A 346 -48.44 -36.13 6.68
CA HIS A 346 -49.45 -35.61 7.58
C HIS A 346 -50.30 -36.77 8.11
N THR A 347 -50.40 -36.89 9.44
CA THR A 347 -51.43 -37.71 10.08
C THR A 347 -52.31 -36.77 10.91
N THR A 348 -53.62 -36.90 10.68
CA THR A 348 -54.76 -36.20 11.28
C THR A 348 -54.81 -36.36 12.79
#